data_AF-A0A7H8TNY6-F1
#
_entry.id   AF-A0A7H8TNY6-F1
#
_cell.length_a   1.000
_cell.length_b   1.000
_cell.length_c   1.000
_cell.angle_alpha   90.00
_cell.angle_beta   90.00
_cell.angle_gamma   90.00
#
_symmetry.space_group_name_H-M   'P 1'
#
loop_
_entity.id
_entity.type
_entity.pdbx_description
1 polymer ?
#
loop_
_entity_poly.entity_id
_entity_poly.type
_entity_poly.pdbx_seq_one_letter_code
_entity_poly.pdbx_strand_id
1 'polypeptide(L)'
;MAAAVNYEVARSSPSYFTDRAFRHAVLDTMMTRESVSAQKRTDDQDATRVVASLGLGKENAGRMIMRAAPMGTQLSSYSPAVATVRIWMSELVGMASADSPLPVSANWTTYTLTLQWQRSDWKLADISQASGPTPLQTSDRAPDSVDAFRKMDEDFNAPPYVG
;
A
#
# COMPACT_ATOMS: atom_id res chain seq x y z
N MET A 1 -10.21 12.78 5.39
CA MET A 1 -10.51 11.49 4.74
C MET A 1 -9.73 11.32 3.46
N ALA A 2 -9.85 12.23 2.48
CA ALA A 2 -9.10 12.15 1.22
C ALA A 2 -7.58 12.02 1.41
N ALA A 3 -6.94 12.90 2.20
CA ALA A 3 -5.50 12.81 2.48
C ALA A 3 -5.09 11.43 3.01
N ALA A 4 -5.84 10.87 3.95
CA ALA A 4 -5.58 9.55 4.54
C ALA A 4 -5.62 8.43 3.49
N VAL A 5 -6.64 8.43 2.62
CA VAL A 5 -6.76 7.48 1.50
C VAL A 5 -5.62 7.65 0.49
N ASN A 6 -5.30 8.88 0.13
CA ASN A 6 -4.27 9.18 -0.85
C ASN A 6 -2.89 8.74 -0.37
N TYR A 7 -2.61 8.87 0.93
CA TYR A 7 -1.37 8.39 1.53
C TYR A 7 -1.25 6.87 1.47
N GLU A 8 -2.30 6.11 1.79
CA GLU A 8 -2.22 4.65 1.65
C GLU A 8 -2.09 4.22 0.18
N VAL A 9 -2.83 4.84 -0.74
CA VAL A 9 -2.70 4.55 -2.18
C VAL A 9 -1.27 4.83 -2.69
N ALA A 10 -0.61 5.89 -2.23
CA ALA A 10 0.78 6.18 -2.61
C ALA A 10 1.78 5.09 -2.17
N ARG A 11 1.47 4.37 -1.08
CA ARG A 11 2.28 3.26 -0.55
C ARG A 11 1.99 1.95 -1.28
N SER A 12 0.87 1.85 -2.00
CA SER A 12 0.43 0.65 -2.71
C SER A 12 0.94 0.56 -4.15
N SER A 13 2.25 0.68 -4.33
CA SER A 13 2.92 0.55 -5.64
C SER A 13 4.17 -0.32 -5.58
N PRO A 14 4.59 -0.99 -6.67
CA PRO A 14 5.84 -1.76 -6.69
C PRO A 14 7.06 -0.89 -6.37
N SER A 15 7.08 0.36 -6.86
CA SER A 15 8.15 1.33 -6.59
C SER A 15 8.28 1.65 -5.10
N TYR A 16 7.20 1.64 -4.32
CA TYR A 16 7.29 1.85 -2.88
C TYR A 16 8.13 0.77 -2.18
N PHE A 17 8.11 -0.47 -2.67
CA PHE A 17 8.91 -1.57 -2.10
C PHE A 17 10.30 -1.65 -2.73
N THR A 18 10.41 -1.40 -4.04
CA THR A 18 11.63 -1.64 -4.83
C THR A 18 12.56 -0.43 -4.97
N ASP A 19 12.03 0.80 -4.87
CA ASP A 19 12.80 2.04 -4.96
C ASP A 19 12.79 2.78 -3.61
N ARG A 20 13.94 2.73 -2.93
CA ARG A 20 14.13 3.39 -1.64
C ARG A 20 13.99 4.92 -1.73
N ALA A 21 14.50 5.53 -2.80
CA ALA A 21 14.43 6.99 -2.95
C ALA A 21 12.98 7.43 -3.15
N PHE A 22 12.23 6.72 -3.99
CA PHE A 22 10.80 6.94 -4.19
C PHE A 22 10.02 6.79 -2.87
N ARG A 23 10.20 5.67 -2.16
CA ARG A 23 9.57 5.43 -0.85
C ARG A 23 9.85 6.55 0.14
N HIS A 24 11.11 6.99 0.23
CA HIS A 24 11.50 8.05 1.15
C HIS A 24 10.87 9.40 0.79
N ALA A 25 10.76 9.72 -0.50
CA ALA A 25 10.09 10.93 -0.98
C ALA A 25 8.58 10.94 -0.67
N VAL A 26 7.91 9.78 -0.82
CA VAL A 26 6.50 9.61 -0.41
C VAL A 26 6.37 9.86 1.10
N LEU A 27 7.22 9.22 1.92
CA LEU A 27 7.21 9.39 3.38
C LEU A 27 7.47 10.83 3.82
N ASP A 28 8.43 11.52 3.20
CA ASP A 28 8.72 12.94 3.49
C ASP A 28 7.53 13.86 3.17
N THR A 29 6.72 13.48 2.19
CA THR A 29 5.54 14.24 1.79
C THR A 29 4.38 14.04 2.77
N MET A 30 4.14 12.81 3.24
CA MET A 30 2.93 12.47 4.00
C MET A 30 3.09 12.49 5.52
N MET A 31 4.29 12.26 6.05
CA MET A 31 4.49 12.09 7.50
C MET A 31 4.70 13.43 8.22
N THR A 32 4.43 13.45 9.53
CA THR A 32 4.87 14.54 10.41
C THR A 32 6.40 14.57 10.51
N ARG A 33 6.96 15.73 10.88
CA ARG A 33 8.42 15.89 11.05
C ARG A 33 8.96 14.92 12.10
N GLU A 34 8.17 14.68 13.14
CA GLU A 34 8.52 13.88 14.30
C GLU A 34 8.55 12.38 13.96
N SER A 35 7.66 11.92 13.09
CA SER A 35 7.47 10.48 12.82
C SER A 35 8.23 9.99 11.59
N VAL A 36 8.55 10.85 10.62
CA VAL A 36 9.10 10.44 9.31
C VAL A 36 10.36 9.58 9.41
N SER A 37 11.27 9.91 10.33
CA SER A 37 12.53 9.16 10.48
C SER A 37 12.33 7.75 11.02
N ALA A 38 11.35 7.56 11.91
CA ALA A 38 11.01 6.25 12.44
C ALA A 38 10.30 5.42 11.38
N GLN A 39 9.32 6.01 10.68
CA GLN A 39 8.58 5.31 9.64
C GLN A 39 9.48 4.86 8.47
N LYS A 40 10.44 5.69 8.05
CA LYS A 40 11.45 5.30 7.04
C LYS A 40 12.21 4.04 7.43
N ARG A 41 12.57 3.87 8.71
CA ARG A 41 13.26 2.67 9.18
C ARG A 41 12.34 1.45 9.17
N THR A 42 11.10 1.60 9.62
CA THR A 42 10.09 0.53 9.59
C THR A 42 9.86 0.06 8.16
N ASP A 43 9.54 0.99 7.25
CA ASP A 43 9.21 0.63 5.87
C ASP A 43 10.44 0.16 5.06
N ASP A 44 11.67 0.59 5.41
CA ASP A 44 12.90 0.01 4.84
C ASP A 44 13.06 -1.47 5.25
N GLN A 45 12.74 -1.82 6.50
CA GLN A 45 12.76 -3.21 6.96
C GLN A 45 11.67 -4.04 6.31
N ASP A 46 10.45 -3.51 6.22
CA ASP A 46 9.32 -4.19 5.59
C ASP A 46 9.56 -4.40 4.10
N ALA A 47 10.07 -3.39 3.39
CA ALA A 47 10.49 -3.52 2.01
C ALA A 47 11.53 -4.63 1.83
N THR A 48 12.52 -4.72 2.72
CA THR A 48 13.52 -5.79 2.68
C THR A 48 12.89 -7.17 2.86
N ARG A 49 11.94 -7.31 3.78
CA ARG A 49 11.21 -8.58 4.01
C ARG A 49 10.35 -8.97 2.81
N VAL A 50 9.63 -8.01 2.23
CA VAL A 50 8.77 -8.22 1.05
C VAL A 50 9.61 -8.58 -0.18
N VAL A 51 10.72 -7.87 -0.42
CA VAL A 51 11.64 -8.18 -1.51
C VAL A 51 12.22 -9.59 -1.35
N ALA A 52 12.62 -9.97 -0.14
CA ALA A 52 13.13 -11.31 0.14
C ALA A 52 12.05 -12.40 -0.03
N SER A 53 10.83 -12.18 0.45
CA SER A 53 9.76 -13.18 0.34
C SER A 53 9.32 -13.40 -1.10
N LEU A 54 9.34 -12.35 -1.93
CA LEU A 54 9.02 -12.41 -3.35
C LEU A 54 10.18 -12.92 -4.22
N GLY A 55 11.38 -13.13 -3.65
CA GLY A 55 12.58 -13.45 -4.43
C GLY A 55 12.92 -12.37 -5.46
N LEU A 56 12.66 -11.11 -5.11
CA LEU A 56 12.80 -9.97 -6.01
C LEU A 56 14.28 -9.59 -6.20
N GLY A 57 14.67 -9.49 -7.46
CA GLY A 57 15.95 -9.02 -7.97
C GLY A 57 15.75 -7.99 -9.08
N LYS A 58 16.85 -7.48 -9.66
CA LYS A 58 16.78 -6.45 -10.71
C LYS A 58 16.09 -6.96 -11.97
N GLU A 59 16.25 -8.24 -12.26
CA GLU A 59 15.76 -8.93 -13.45
C GLU A 59 14.25 -9.21 -13.42
N ASN A 60 13.63 -9.26 -12.24
CA ASN A 60 12.22 -9.60 -12.09
C ASN A 60 11.40 -8.53 -11.35
N ALA A 61 12.00 -7.38 -10.97
CA ALA A 61 11.31 -6.27 -10.31
C ALA A 61 10.05 -5.80 -11.04
N GLY A 62 10.07 -5.75 -12.37
CA GLY A 62 8.91 -5.40 -13.19
C GLY A 62 7.77 -6.42 -13.21
N ARG A 63 7.90 -7.55 -12.49
CA ARG A 63 6.86 -8.59 -12.38
C ARG A 63 6.09 -8.51 -11.06
N MET A 64 6.48 -7.62 -10.15
CA MET A 64 5.74 -7.40 -8.90
C MET A 64 4.43 -6.69 -9.20
N ILE A 65 3.33 -7.35 -8.86
CA ILE A 65 2.01 -6.72 -8.75
C ILE A 65 1.88 -6.20 -7.34
N MET A 66 1.59 -4.91 -7.21
CA MET A 66 1.22 -4.26 -5.96
C MET A 66 0.25 -3.14 -6.29
N ARG A 67 -1.01 -3.33 -5.92
CA ARG A 67 -2.10 -2.37 -6.11
C ARG A 67 -3.04 -2.48 -4.93
N ALA A 68 -3.63 -1.37 -4.51
CA ALA A 68 -4.67 -1.40 -3.49
C ALA A 68 -5.79 -0.42 -3.81
N ALA A 69 -6.98 -0.73 -3.31
CA ALA A 69 -8.17 0.10 -3.46
C ALA A 69 -8.90 0.22 -2.11
N PRO A 70 -9.40 1.42 -1.75
CA PRO A 70 -10.20 1.62 -0.56
C PRO A 70 -11.62 1.08 -0.76
N MET A 71 -12.04 0.19 0.13
CA MET A 71 -13.41 -0.32 0.21
C MET A 71 -14.29 0.54 1.11
N GLY A 72 -13.68 1.31 2.02
CA GLY A 72 -14.41 2.25 2.87
C GLY A 72 -13.52 2.99 3.86
N THR A 73 -14.03 4.10 4.39
CA THR A 73 -13.36 4.91 5.42
C THR A 73 -14.28 5.20 6.59
N GLN A 74 -13.72 5.27 7.80
CA GLN A 74 -14.44 5.68 9.00
C GLN A 74 -13.62 6.73 9.76
N LEU A 75 -14.25 7.84 10.16
CA LEU A 75 -13.64 8.83 11.04
C LEU A 75 -13.89 8.39 12.49
N SER A 76 -12.84 7.97 13.19
CA SER A 76 -12.94 7.48 14.57
C SER A 76 -12.91 8.62 15.59
N SER A 77 -12.13 9.67 15.33
CA SER A 77 -12.05 10.86 16.17
C SER A 77 -11.62 12.08 15.35
N TYR A 78 -11.99 13.27 15.80
CA TYR A 78 -11.63 14.51 15.12
C TYR A 78 -11.56 15.71 16.07
N SER A 79 -10.54 16.54 15.81
CA SER A 79 -10.39 17.90 16.28
C SER A 79 -9.71 18.72 15.17
N PRO A 80 -9.67 20.06 15.26
CA PRO A 80 -8.93 20.88 14.29
C PRO A 80 -7.43 20.57 14.17
N ALA A 81 -6.83 19.89 15.17
CA ALA A 81 -5.40 19.60 15.20
C ALA A 81 -5.06 18.11 14.95
N VAL A 82 -5.97 17.19 15.28
CA VAL A 82 -5.74 15.74 15.25
C VAL A 82 -6.99 15.01 14.76
N ALA A 83 -6.81 14.01 13.90
CA ALA A 83 -7.88 13.13 13.45
C ALA A 83 -7.40 11.67 13.43
N THR A 84 -8.30 10.72 13.74
CA THR A 84 -8.05 9.29 13.55
C THR A 84 -8.99 8.75 12.48
N VAL A 85 -8.42 8.17 11.43
CA VAL A 85 -9.15 7.62 10.29
C VAL A 85 -8.84 6.14 10.17
N ARG A 86 -9.88 5.32 9.98
CA ARG A 86 -9.74 3.91 9.61
C ARG A 86 -10.03 3.75 8.12
N ILE A 87 -9.24 2.95 7.43
CA ILE A 87 -9.40 2.65 6.01
C ILE A 87 -9.39 1.14 5.83
N TRP A 88 -10.45 0.60 5.24
CA TRP A 88 -10.48 -0.80 4.82
C TRP A 88 -10.06 -0.87 3.35
N MET A 89 -8.98 -1.60 3.08
CA MET A 89 -8.37 -1.74 1.76
C MET A 89 -8.46 -3.20 1.30
N SER A 90 -8.64 -3.38 -0.01
CA SER A 90 -8.32 -4.63 -0.71
C SER A 90 -7.04 -4.43 -1.52
N GLU A 91 -6.11 -5.36 -1.47
CA GLU A 91 -4.83 -5.23 -2.17
C GLU A 91 -4.58 -6.48 -3.03
N LEU A 92 -3.99 -6.26 -4.20
CA LEU A 92 -3.45 -7.30 -5.06
C LEU A 92 -1.94 -7.25 -4.94
N VAL A 93 -1.36 -8.33 -4.43
CA VAL A 93 0.07 -8.45 -4.20
C VAL A 93 0.61 -9.81 -4.65
N GLY A 94 1.78 -9.80 -5.27
CA GLY A 94 2.53 -11.01 -5.61
C GLY A 94 3.36 -10.83 -6.88
N MET A 95 3.89 -11.92 -7.41
CA MET A 95 4.63 -11.89 -8.67
C MET A 95 3.78 -12.46 -9.80
N ALA A 96 3.73 -11.73 -10.92
CA ALA A 96 3.26 -12.25 -12.20
C ALA A 96 4.32 -13.15 -12.85
N SER A 97 4.67 -14.24 -12.16
CA SER A 97 5.66 -15.24 -12.57
C SER A 97 5.20 -16.65 -12.19
N ALA A 98 5.22 -17.59 -13.14
CA ALA A 98 4.65 -18.93 -12.96
C ALA A 98 5.31 -19.73 -11.83
N ASP A 99 6.61 -19.54 -11.63
CA ASP A 99 7.40 -20.23 -10.60
C ASP A 99 7.55 -19.42 -9.30
N SER A 100 6.71 -18.39 -9.09
CA SER A 100 6.80 -17.55 -7.90
C SER A 100 6.39 -18.31 -6.63
N PRO A 101 7.14 -18.19 -5.53
CA PRO A 101 6.70 -18.68 -4.22
C PRO A 101 5.50 -17.89 -3.68
N LEU A 102 5.24 -16.70 -4.23
CA LEU A 102 4.13 -15.82 -3.90
C LEU A 102 3.39 -15.44 -5.19
N PRO A 103 2.39 -16.24 -5.62
CA PRO A 103 1.54 -15.87 -6.74
C PRO A 103 0.72 -14.61 -6.42
N VAL A 104 0.22 -13.93 -7.45
CA VAL A 104 -0.66 -12.78 -7.26
C VAL A 104 -1.92 -13.23 -6.53
N SER A 105 -2.18 -12.61 -5.38
CA SER A 105 -3.33 -12.91 -4.52
C SER A 105 -3.96 -11.64 -3.97
N ALA A 106 -5.20 -11.75 -3.53
CA ALA A 106 -5.92 -10.67 -2.89
C ALA A 106 -5.81 -10.79 -1.36
N ASN A 107 -5.56 -9.68 -0.68
CA ASN A 107 -5.63 -9.56 0.77
C ASN A 107 -6.58 -8.40 1.17
N TRP A 108 -6.95 -8.37 2.45
CA TRP A 108 -7.78 -7.33 3.02
C TRP A 108 -7.15 -6.82 4.31
N THR A 109 -6.98 -5.51 4.40
CA THR A 109 -6.30 -4.84 5.51
C THR A 109 -7.16 -3.70 6.03
N THR A 110 -7.24 -3.54 7.34
CA THR A 110 -7.77 -2.31 7.96
C THR A 110 -6.62 -1.50 8.52
N TYR A 111 -6.37 -0.33 7.95
CA TYR A 111 -5.44 0.67 8.44
C TYR A 111 -6.10 1.57 9.45
N THR A 112 -5.40 1.92 10.52
CA THR A 112 -5.75 2.99 11.46
C THR A 112 -4.66 4.04 11.43
N LEU A 113 -5.05 5.23 11.01
CA LEU A 113 -4.16 6.34 10.71
C LEU A 113 -4.43 7.48 11.69
N THR A 114 -3.39 7.93 12.38
CA THR A 114 -3.45 9.16 13.18
C THR A 114 -2.84 10.29 12.37
N LEU A 115 -3.63 11.32 12.11
CA LEU A 115 -3.23 12.51 11.38
C LEU A 115 -3.10 13.71 12.32
N GLN A 116 -2.15 14.59 12.02
CA GLN A 116 -1.95 15.87 12.69
C GLN A 116 -1.93 17.00 11.66
N TRP A 117 -2.60 18.11 11.96
CA TRP A 117 -2.55 19.31 11.13
C TRP A 117 -1.19 20.01 11.31
N GLN A 118 -0.35 19.98 10.28
CA GLN A 118 0.97 20.62 10.28
C GLN A 118 1.25 21.26 8.92
N ARG A 119 1.85 22.46 8.92
CA ARG A 119 2.24 23.18 7.69
C ARG A 119 1.09 23.32 6.67
N SER A 120 -0.11 23.61 7.18
CA SER A 120 -1.34 23.78 6.39
C SER A 120 -1.82 22.51 5.67
N ASP A 121 -1.45 21.33 6.16
CA ASP A 121 -1.89 20.04 5.64
C ASP A 121 -2.06 18.99 6.75
N TRP A 122 -2.84 17.95 6.48
CA TRP A 122 -2.97 16.78 7.36
C TRP A 122 -1.80 15.83 7.13
N LYS A 123 -0.94 15.60 8.13
CA LYS A 123 0.20 14.69 8.04
C LYS A 123 0.03 13.46 8.92
N LEU A 124 0.54 12.31 8.48
CA LEU A 124 0.53 11.06 9.25
C LEU A 124 1.52 11.13 10.40
N ALA A 125 1.00 11.03 11.61
CA ALA A 125 1.78 10.89 12.83
C ALA A 125 2.01 9.43 13.20
N ASP A 126 1.06 8.56 12.90
CA ASP A 126 1.13 7.13 13.20
C ASP A 126 0.31 6.31 12.19
N ILE A 127 0.79 5.11 11.89
CA ILE A 127 0.15 4.15 11.01
C ILE A 127 0.18 2.79 11.70
N SER A 128 -0.99 2.20 11.91
CA SER A 128 -1.11 0.80 12.35
C SER A 128 -2.08 0.05 11.45
N GLN A 129 -1.96 -1.27 11.40
CA GLN A 129 -2.79 -2.10 10.55
C GLN A 129 -3.13 -3.43 11.22
N ALA A 130 -4.26 -4.00 10.80
CA ALA A 130 -4.69 -5.34 11.17
C ALA A 130 -5.36 -6.01 9.97
N SER A 131 -5.50 -7.34 10.00
CA SER A 131 -6.29 -8.07 9.01
C SER A 131 -7.70 -7.50 8.93
N GLY A 132 -8.16 -7.22 7.71
CA GLY A 132 -9.51 -6.76 7.44
C GLY A 132 -10.49 -7.91 7.25
N PRO A 133 -11.81 -7.63 7.22
CA PRO A 133 -12.80 -8.61 6.80
C PRO A 133 -12.50 -9.12 5.38
N THR A 134 -12.46 -10.44 5.20
CA THR A 134 -12.26 -11.09 3.90
C THR A 134 -13.62 -11.55 3.35
N PRO A 135 -14.03 -11.11 2.15
CA PRO A 135 -15.24 -11.59 1.49
C PRO A 135 -15.19 -13.08 1.19
N LEU A 136 -16.36 -13.73 1.18
CA LEU A 136 -16.48 -15.10 0.70
C LEU A 136 -16.15 -15.16 -0.80
N GLN A 137 -15.22 -16.04 -1.18
CA GLN A 137 -14.96 -16.40 -2.57
C GLN A 137 -16.06 -17.37 -3.02
N THR A 138 -16.96 -16.94 -3.90
CA THR A 138 -18.12 -17.75 -4.35
C THR A 138 -17.91 -18.41 -5.71
N SER A 139 -16.80 -18.13 -6.41
CA SER A 139 -16.53 -18.71 -7.73
C SER A 139 -15.62 -19.92 -7.64
N ASP A 140 -15.99 -21.00 -8.31
CA ASP A 140 -15.10 -22.17 -8.54
C ASP A 140 -14.14 -21.96 -9.73
N ARG A 141 -13.98 -20.70 -10.18
CA ARG A 141 -13.10 -20.36 -11.29
C ARG A 141 -11.64 -20.56 -10.87
N ALA A 142 -10.88 -21.29 -11.68
CA ALA A 142 -9.43 -21.37 -11.51
C ALA A 142 -8.78 -19.98 -11.63
N PRO A 143 -7.68 -19.70 -10.90
CA PRO A 143 -6.94 -18.46 -11.06
C PRO A 143 -6.53 -18.22 -12.52
N ASP A 144 -6.59 -16.97 -12.96
CA ASP A 144 -6.10 -16.58 -14.28
C ASP A 144 -4.56 -16.72 -14.37
N SER A 145 -4.04 -16.77 -15.60
CA SER A 145 -2.61 -16.92 -15.82
C SER A 145 -1.82 -15.71 -15.35
N VAL A 146 -0.53 -15.91 -15.03
CA VAL A 146 0.39 -14.82 -14.70
C VAL A 146 0.53 -13.79 -15.83
N ASP A 147 0.35 -14.22 -17.08
CA ASP A 147 0.36 -13.32 -18.24
C ASP A 147 -0.88 -12.43 -18.28
N ALA A 148 -2.04 -12.93 -17.83
CA ALA A 148 -3.24 -12.10 -17.70
C ALA A 148 -3.03 -10.99 -16.66
N PHE A 149 -2.45 -11.32 -15.49
CA PHE A 149 -2.11 -10.30 -14.48
C PHE A 149 -1.09 -9.30 -14.99
N ARG A 150 -0.03 -9.75 -15.68
CA ARG A 150 0.97 -8.85 -16.26
C ARG A 150 0.35 -7.89 -17.27
N LYS A 151 -0.47 -8.42 -18.17
CA LYS A 151 -1.20 -7.62 -19.16
C LYS A 151 -2.10 -6.58 -18.51
N MET A 152 -2.80 -6.93 -17.44
CA MET A 152 -3.62 -5.97 -16.70
C MET A 152 -2.78 -4.89 -16.04
N ASP A 153 -1.61 -5.22 -15.49
CA ASP A 153 -0.70 -4.23 -14.89
C ASP A 153 -0.13 -3.24 -15.91
N GLU A 154 0.15 -3.72 -17.14
CA GLU A 154 0.64 -2.93 -18.27
C GLU A 154 -0.45 -2.06 -18.90
N ASP A 155 -1.65 -2.61 -19.10
CA ASP A 155 -2.76 -1.93 -19.80
C ASP A 155 -3.50 -0.94 -18.89
N PHE A 156 -3.56 -1.21 -17.57
CA PHE A 156 -4.30 -0.39 -16.60
C PHE A 156 -3.36 0.38 -15.68
N ASN A 157 -3.30 1.69 -15.91
CA ASN A 157 -2.57 2.59 -15.02
C ASN A 157 -3.22 2.63 -13.63
N ALA A 158 -2.41 2.56 -12.58
CA ALA A 158 -2.88 2.87 -11.24
C ALA A 158 -3.44 4.30 -11.21
N PRO A 159 -4.53 4.56 -10.46
CA PRO A 159 -5.01 5.93 -10.26
C PRO A 159 -3.84 6.81 -9.80
N PRO A 160 -3.61 7.97 -10.44
CA PRO A 160 -2.54 8.84 -10.02
C PRO A 160 -2.79 9.29 -8.59
N TYR A 161 -1.72 9.47 -7.82
CA TYR A 161 -1.81 10.17 -6.56
C TYR A 161 -2.39 11.57 -6.81
N VAL A 162 -3.46 11.91 -6.09
CA VAL A 162 -4.11 13.23 -6.16
C VAL A 162 -3.96 13.88 -4.79
N GLY A 163 -2.92 14.66 -4.57
CA GLY A 163 -2.66 15.35 -3.31
C GLY A 163 -1.90 16.64 -3.50
#